data_AF-A0A9D9LE09-F1
#
_entry.id   AF-A0A9D9LE09-F1
#
_cell.length_a   1.000
_cell.length_b   1.000
_cell.length_c   1.000
_cell.angle_alpha   90.00
_cell.angle_beta   90.00
_cell.angle_gamma   90.00
#
_symmetry.space_group_name_H-M   'P 1'
#
loop_
_entity.id
_entity.type
_entity.pdbx_description
1 polymer ?
#
loop_
_entity_poly.entity_id
_entity_poly.type
_entity_poly.pdbx_seq_one_letter_code
_entity_poly.pdbx_strand_id
1 'polypeptide(L)' 'ADPGTKKPFAPEVKLGLRIGKRALANGLLLRFDPHWIAFGPPLIVTEADLDQMVDILELSIREVLREV' A
#
# COMPACT_ATOMS: atom_id res chain seq x y z
N ALA A 1 -3.16 -4.55 12.98
CA ALA A 1 -2.85 -3.39 13.83
C ALA A 1 -4.15 -3.01 14.48
N ASP A 2 -4.09 -2.62 15.73
CA ASP A 2 -5.27 -2.21 16.47
C ASP A 2 -5.42 -0.68 16.34
N PRO A 3 -6.51 -0.17 15.73
CA PRO A 3 -6.66 1.27 15.50
C PRO A 3 -6.74 2.11 16.78
N GLY A 4 -7.23 1.54 17.88
CA GLY A 4 -7.38 2.24 19.16
C GLY A 4 -6.05 2.42 19.90
N THR A 5 -5.25 1.36 19.94
CA THR A 5 -3.96 1.29 20.64
C THR A 5 -2.78 1.67 19.74
N LYS A 6 -2.99 1.77 18.43
CA LYS A 6 -1.95 1.97 17.39
C LYS A 6 -0.83 0.92 17.45
N LYS A 7 -1.09 -0.24 18.07
CA LYS A 7 -0.11 -1.33 18.11
C LYS A 7 0.17 -1.82 16.69
N PRO A 8 1.45 -1.88 16.27
CA PRO A 8 1.78 -2.33 14.92
C PRO A 8 1.40 -3.79 14.71
N PHE A 9 1.30 -4.21 13.45
CA PHE A 9 1.25 -5.63 13.12
C PHE A 9 2.52 -6.34 13.58
N ALA A 10 2.41 -7.64 13.86
CA ALA A 10 3.58 -8.46 14.14
C ALA A 10 4.57 -8.42 12.95
N PRO A 11 5.89 -8.35 13.18
CA PRO A 11 6.88 -8.21 12.11
C PRO A 11 6.78 -9.27 11.01
N GLU A 12 6.36 -10.48 11.37
CA GLU A 12 6.22 -11.65 10.50
C GLU A 12 5.13 -11.47 9.45
N VAL A 13 4.14 -10.60 9.70
CA VAL A 13 3.08 -10.25 8.76
C VAL A 13 3.65 -9.58 7.51
N LYS A 14 4.78 -8.85 7.66
CA LYS A 14 5.47 -8.12 6.57
C LYS A 14 4.49 -7.34 5.67
N LEU A 15 3.61 -6.58 6.32
CA LEU A 15 2.45 -5.97 5.67
C LEU A 15 2.81 -5.11 4.45
N GLY A 16 3.92 -4.36 4.51
CA GLY A 16 4.36 -3.52 3.40
C GLY A 16 4.72 -4.33 2.14
N LEU A 17 5.37 -5.50 2.30
CA LEU A 17 5.64 -6.41 1.17
C LEU A 17 4.35 -7.00 0.59
N ARG A 18 3.36 -7.32 1.43
CA ARG A 18 2.07 -7.88 0.97
C ARG A 18 1.28 -6.84 0.18
N ILE A 19 1.15 -5.62 0.72
CA ILE A 19 0.46 -4.50 0.06
C ILE A 19 1.19 -4.14 -1.24
N GLY A 20 2.52 -3.99 -1.21
CA GLY A 20 3.29 -3.63 -2.40
C GLY A 20 3.17 -4.65 -3.54
N LYS A 21 3.19 -5.95 -3.23
CA LYS A 21 2.94 -7.01 -4.22
C LYS A 21 1.52 -6.95 -4.78
N ARG A 22 0.52 -6.69 -3.94
CA ARG A 22 -0.87 -6.56 -4.38
C ARG A 22 -1.07 -5.32 -5.26
N ALA A 23 -0.49 -4.18 -4.87
CA ALA A 23 -0.50 -2.95 -5.66
C ALA A 23 0.14 -3.17 -7.04
N LEU A 24 1.27 -3.87 -7.10
CA LEU A 24 1.91 -4.24 -8.37
C LEU A 24 0.99 -5.09 -9.24
N ALA A 25 0.30 -6.08 -8.66
CA ALA A 25 -0.67 -6.91 -9.39
C ALA A 25 -1.90 -6.10 -9.88
N ASN A 26 -2.30 -5.07 -9.13
CA ASN A 26 -3.41 -4.18 -9.46
C ASN A 26 -2.99 -3.02 -10.40
N GLY A 27 -1.72 -2.98 -10.85
CA GLY A 27 -1.23 -2.01 -11.84
C GLY A 27 -0.50 -0.79 -11.28
N LEU A 28 -0.16 -0.76 -9.99
CA LEU A 28 0.57 0.33 -9.35
C LEU A 28 1.98 -0.12 -8.92
N LEU A 29 3.00 0.42 -9.59
CA LEU A 29 4.41 0.19 -9.24
C LEU A 29 4.84 1.14 -8.10
N LEU A 30 5.28 0.57 -6.98
CA LEU A 30 5.81 1.31 -5.83
C LEU A 30 7.14 0.72 -5.37
N ARG A 31 7.91 1.51 -4.62
CA ARG A 31 8.95 0.95 -3.75
C ARG A 31 8.30 0.51 -2.45
N PHE A 32 8.62 -0.71 -2.00
CA PHE A 32 8.05 -1.27 -0.79
C PHE A 32 9.04 -2.20 -0.07
N ASP A 33 8.89 -2.25 1.24
CA ASP A 33 9.72 -2.98 2.19
C ASP A 33 8.80 -3.66 3.23
N PRO A 34 9.31 -4.51 4.15
CA PRO A 34 8.48 -5.27 5.10
C PRO A 34 7.38 -4.49 5.84
N HIS A 35 7.59 -3.21 6.13
CA HIS A 35 6.69 -2.42 6.97
C HIS A 35 6.21 -1.11 6.34
N TRP A 36 6.68 -0.76 5.14
CA TRP A 36 6.38 0.53 4.52
C TRP A 36 6.35 0.46 2.99
N ILE A 37 5.74 1.47 2.40
CA ILE A 37 5.67 1.73 0.96
C ILE A 37 5.96 3.21 0.71
N ALA A 38 6.48 3.58 -0.46
CA ALA A 38 6.74 4.97 -0.81
C ALA A 38 6.15 5.35 -2.16
N PHE A 39 5.59 6.56 -2.19
CA PHE A 39 5.23 7.26 -3.42
C PHE A 39 6.40 8.12 -3.89
N GLY A 40 6.70 8.01 -5.19
CA GLY A 40 7.63 8.89 -5.89
C GLY A 40 7.20 9.04 -7.34
N PRO A 41 6.00 9.60 -7.61
CA PRO A 41 5.52 9.77 -8.96
C PRO A 41 6.35 10.81 -9.74
N PRO A 42 6.28 10.81 -11.08
CA PRO A 42 6.86 11.88 -11.90
C PRO A 42 6.33 13.27 -11.50
N LEU A 43 7.14 14.32 -11.68
CA LEU A 43 6.72 15.69 -11.33
C LEU A 43 5.66 16.29 -12.26
N ILE A 44 5.35 15.60 -13.36
CA ILE A 44 4.34 16.01 -14.36
C ILE A 44 2.94 15.46 -14.06
N VAL A 45 2.77 14.67 -12.99
CA VAL A 45 1.47 14.08 -12.65
C VAL A 45 0.42 15.14 -12.38
N THR A 46 -0.81 14.82 -12.75
CA THR A 46 -2.01 15.59 -12.46
C THR A 46 -2.66 15.12 -11.17
N GLU A 47 -3.63 15.87 -10.67
CA GLU A 47 -4.48 15.45 -9.54
C GLU A 47 -5.21 14.13 -9.85
N ALA A 48 -5.74 13.97 -11.07
CA ALA A 48 -6.41 12.75 -11.48
C ALA A 48 -5.47 11.53 -11.52
N ASP A 49 -4.19 11.72 -11.88
CA ASP A 49 -3.19 10.64 -11.79
C ASP A 49 -2.99 10.21 -10.33
N LEU A 50 -2.93 11.18 -9.40
CA LEU A 50 -2.78 10.91 -7.97
C LEU A 50 -4.00 10.17 -7.41
N ASP A 51 -5.21 10.59 -7.77
CA ASP A 51 -6.45 9.91 -7.38
C ASP A 51 -6.42 8.44 -7.82
N GLN A 52 -6.08 8.19 -9.09
CA GLN A 52 -5.97 6.83 -9.61
C GLN A 52 -4.93 6.00 -8.83
N MET A 53 -3.76 6.58 -8.50
CA MET A 53 -2.74 5.86 -7.74
C MET A 53 -3.21 5.54 -6.32
N VAL A 54 -3.90 6.46 -5.65
CA VAL A 54 -4.42 6.25 -4.28
C VAL A 54 -5.57 5.26 -4.29
N ASP A 55 -6.47 5.28 -5.28
CA ASP A 55 -7.55 4.31 -5.43
C ASP A 55 -7.04 2.88 -5.58
N ILE A 56 -6.01 2.68 -6.43
CA ILE A 56 -5.38 1.36 -6.59
C ILE A 56 -4.71 0.92 -5.29
N LEU A 57 -4.03 1.83 -4.58
CA LEU A 57 -3.42 1.50 -3.31
C LEU A 57 -4.47 1.15 -2.25
N GLU A 58 -5.56 1.90 -2.15
CA GLU A 58 -6.65 1.64 -1.21
C GLU A 58 -7.25 0.25 -1.45
N LEU A 59 -7.57 -0.07 -2.71
CA LEU A 59 -8.04 -1.40 -3.10
C LEU A 59 -7.07 -2.48 -2.61
N SER A 60 -5.78 -2.29 -2.87
CA SER A 60 -4.72 -3.24 -2.52
C SER A 60 -4.58 -3.43 -1.00
N ILE A 61 -4.70 -2.36 -0.23
CA ILE A 61 -4.71 -2.41 1.24
C ILE A 61 -5.92 -3.20 1.73
N ARG A 62 -7.12 -2.90 1.21
CA ARG A 62 -8.37 -3.57 1.62
C ARG A 62 -8.34 -5.06 1.32
N GLU A 63 -7.83 -5.47 0.17
CA GLU A 63 -7.68 -6.87 -0.19
C GLU A 63 -6.73 -7.60 0.76
N VAL A 64 -5.55 -7.04 1.01
CA VAL A 64 -4.56 -7.64 1.92
C VAL A 64 -5.08 -7.73 3.35
N LEU A 65 -5.78 -6.70 3.85
CA LEU A 65 -6.34 -6.72 5.20
C LEU A 65 -7.45 -7.75 5.41
N ARG A 66 -8.11 -8.24 4.35
CA ARG A 66 -9.06 -9.37 4.46
C ARG A 66 -8.35 -10.72 4.59
N GLU A 67 -7.07 -10.78 4.23
CA GLU A 67 -6.22 -11.97 4.27
C GLU A 67 -5.28 -11.99 5.50
N VAL A 68 -5.41 -11.04 6.44
CA VAL A 68 -4.58 -10.89 7.66
C VAL A 68 -5.48 -10.99 8.88
#